data_AF-A0AAD1RF55-F1
#
_entry.id   AF-A0AAD1RF55-F1
#
_cell.length_a   1.000
_cell.length_b   1.000
_cell.length_c   1.000
_cell.angle_alpha   90.00
_cell.angle_beta   90.00
_cell.angle_gamma   90.00
#
_symmetry.space_group_name_H-M   'P 1'
#
loop_
_entity.id
_entity.type
_entity.pdbx_description
1 polymer ?
#
loop_
_entity_poly.entity_id
_entity_poly.type
_entity_poly.pdbx_seq_one_letter_code
_entity_poly.pdbx_strand_id
1 'polypeptide(L)'
;VKFLHRTLLKLATFTEGILILGGELNLPLDPIADTSTGHSTVAQTAIRTLRRTLLDLRLVDAWRALQPDGRDYTHYSTFHRRYSHID
;
A
#
# COMPACT_ATOMS: atom_id res chain seq x y z
N VAL A 1 -9.06 -0.80 -4.07
CA VAL A 1 -8.13 -1.38 -5.10
C VAL A 1 -8.40 -0.91 -6.53
N LYS A 2 -9.60 -1.07 -7.11
CA LYS A 2 -9.84 -0.76 -8.55
C LYS A 2 -9.45 0.67 -8.95
N PHE A 3 -9.79 1.65 -8.11
CA PHE A 3 -9.39 3.05 -8.31
C PHE A 3 -7.86 3.20 -8.36
N LEU A 4 -7.17 2.79 -7.30
CA LEU A 4 -5.72 2.86 -7.20
C LEU A 4 -5.02 2.17 -8.38
N HIS A 5 -5.46 0.97 -8.76
CA HIS A 5 -4.90 0.27 -9.91
C HIS A 5 -5.06 1.07 -11.22
N ARG A 6 -6.24 1.67 -11.47
CA ARG A 6 -6.46 2.54 -12.63
C ARG A 6 -5.59 3.81 -12.57
N THR A 7 -5.39 4.38 -11.40
CA THR A 7 -4.50 5.54 -11.21
C THR A 7 -3.06 5.16 -11.53
N LEU A 8 -2.56 4.03 -11.05
CA LEU A 8 -1.22 3.53 -11.37
C LEU A 8 -1.03 3.30 -12.88
N LEU A 9 -2.03 2.73 -13.56
CA LEU A 9 -1.96 2.56 -15.02
C LEU A 9 -1.90 3.89 -15.77
N LYS A 10 -2.52 4.95 -15.26
CA LYS A 10 -2.36 6.30 -15.83
C LYS A 10 -0.98 6.88 -15.53
N LEU A 11 -0.45 6.64 -14.33
CA LEU A 11 0.90 7.08 -13.96
C LEU A 11 1.99 6.34 -14.76
N ALA A 12 1.69 5.19 -15.34
CA ALA A 12 2.58 4.51 -16.28
C ALA A 12 2.96 5.37 -17.50
N THR A 13 2.16 6.39 -17.84
CA THR A 13 2.48 7.33 -18.94
C THR A 13 3.37 8.49 -18.49
N PHE A 14 3.75 8.57 -17.22
CA PHE A 14 4.64 9.60 -16.70
C PHE A 14 6.10 9.21 -17.03
N THR A 15 6.73 9.96 -17.93
CA THR A 15 8.03 9.57 -18.52
C THR A 15 9.23 10.34 -17.97
N GLU A 16 9.03 11.49 -17.34
CA GLU A 16 10.13 12.39 -16.94
C GLU A 16 9.88 13.00 -15.55
N GLY A 17 10.94 13.12 -14.76
CA GLY A 17 10.90 13.70 -13.41
C GLY A 17 10.87 12.65 -12.29
N ILE A 18 10.58 13.11 -11.07
CA ILE A 18 10.49 12.27 -9.87
C ILE A 18 9.01 12.15 -9.49
N LEU A 19 8.51 10.91 -9.42
CA LEU A 19 7.15 10.63 -8.97
C LEU A 19 7.14 10.30 -7.48
N ILE A 20 6.42 11.10 -6.69
CA ILE A 20 6.15 10.83 -5.28
C ILE A 20 4.64 10.62 -5.14
N LEU A 21 4.25 9.47 -4.58
CA LEU A 21 2.86 9.14 -4.27
C LEU A 21 2.70 9.14 -2.76
N GLY A 22 1.80 9.98 -2.26
CA GLY A 22 1.42 10.01 -0.85
C GLY A 22 -0.07 10.21 -0.70
N GLY A 23 -0.63 9.68 0.38
CA GLY A 23 -2.03 9.83 0.75
C GLY A 23 -2.64 8.52 1.24
N GLU A 24 -3.87 8.59 1.74
CA GLU A 24 -4.54 7.44 2.33
C GLU A 24 -4.99 6.43 1.26
N LEU A 25 -4.21 5.35 1.09
CA LEU A 25 -4.50 4.29 0.13
C LEU A 25 -5.66 3.39 0.57
N ASN A 26 -6.02 3.44 1.86
CA ASN A 26 -7.06 2.61 2.47
C ASN A 26 -6.83 1.10 2.22
N LEU A 27 -5.57 0.70 2.12
CA LEU A 27 -5.15 -0.65 1.80
C LEU A 27 -3.77 -0.95 2.40
N PRO A 28 -3.63 -2.01 3.21
CA PRO A 28 -2.32 -2.50 3.61
C PRO A 28 -1.62 -3.16 2.41
N LEU A 29 -0.42 -2.71 2.08
CA LEU A 29 0.38 -3.31 1.02
C LEU A 29 0.87 -4.68 1.47
N ASP A 30 1.34 -4.80 2.71
CA ASP A 30 1.70 -6.04 3.38
C ASP A 30 0.82 -6.35 4.60
N PRO A 31 -0.29 -7.10 4.44
CA PRO A 31 -1.19 -7.37 5.57
C PRO A 31 -0.53 -7.96 6.81
N ILE A 32 0.57 -8.72 6.65
CA ILE A 32 1.30 -9.33 7.77
C ILE A 32 1.99 -8.27 8.64
N ALA A 33 2.58 -7.26 8.02
CA ALA A 33 3.33 -6.20 8.71
C ALA A 33 2.47 -4.95 8.96
N ASP A 34 1.60 -4.61 8.03
CA ASP A 34 0.79 -3.39 8.00
C ASP A 34 -0.52 -3.52 8.78
N THR A 35 -0.81 -4.68 9.36
CA THR A 35 -2.00 -4.83 10.21
C THR A 35 -1.67 -5.53 11.51
N SER A 36 -2.26 -5.05 12.60
CA SER A 36 -2.16 -5.69 13.93
C SER A 36 -2.64 -7.15 13.96
N THR A 37 -3.53 -7.54 13.03
CA THR A 37 -4.06 -8.91 12.94
C THR A 37 -3.33 -9.79 11.93
N GLY A 38 -2.40 -9.25 11.14
CA GLY A 38 -1.78 -9.99 10.03
C GLY A 38 -2.72 -10.29 8.85
N HIS A 39 -3.87 -9.61 8.78
CA HIS A 39 -4.95 -9.92 7.85
C HIS A 39 -5.57 -8.66 7.25
N SER A 40 -5.93 -8.73 5.97
CA SER A 40 -6.66 -7.69 5.25
C SER A 40 -8.00 -8.20 4.77
N THR A 41 -9.00 -7.33 4.74
CA THR A 41 -10.31 -7.58 4.10
C THR A 41 -10.20 -7.62 2.58
N VAL A 42 -9.12 -7.06 2.03
CA VAL A 42 -8.82 -7.08 0.60
C VAL A 42 -8.25 -8.44 0.22
N ALA A 43 -8.75 -9.00 -0.88
CA ALA A 43 -8.28 -10.28 -1.41
C ALA A 43 -6.77 -10.25 -1.67
N GLN A 44 -6.05 -11.28 -1.20
CA GLN A 44 -4.60 -11.41 -1.35
C GLN A 44 -4.14 -11.36 -2.82
N THR A 45 -4.95 -11.90 -3.73
CA THR A 45 -4.71 -11.80 -5.19
C THR A 45 -4.65 -10.35 -5.65
N ALA A 46 -5.56 -9.50 -5.19
CA ALA A 46 -5.63 -8.10 -5.58
C ALA A 46 -4.43 -7.30 -5.03
N ILE A 47 -4.02 -7.58 -3.79
CA ILE A 47 -2.83 -6.97 -3.16
C ILE A 47 -1.56 -7.38 -3.94
N ARG A 48 -1.41 -8.66 -4.29
CA ARG A 48 -0.28 -9.13 -5.10
C ARG A 48 -0.23 -8.47 -6.48
N THR A 49 -1.37 -8.36 -7.16
CA THR A 49 -1.44 -7.66 -8.45
C THR A 49 -1.01 -6.20 -8.32
N LEU A 50 -1.51 -5.51 -7.29
CA LEU A 50 -1.15 -4.11 -7.01
C LEU A 50 0.35 -3.95 -6.76
N ARG A 51 0.94 -4.78 -5.88
CA ARG A 51 2.38 -4.80 -5.60
C ARG A 51 3.21 -5.02 -6.87
N ARG A 52 2.77 -5.93 -7.74
CA ARG A 52 3.43 -6.17 -9.01
C ARG A 52 3.36 -4.95 -9.92
N THR A 53 2.20 -4.29 -10.02
CA THR A 53 2.08 -3.03 -10.76
C THR A 53 3.00 -1.94 -10.20
N LEU A 54 3.10 -1.78 -8.88
CA LEU A 54 4.03 -0.83 -8.26
C LEU A 54 5.48 -1.15 -8.64
N LEU A 55 5.87 -2.42 -8.57
CA LEU A 55 7.20 -2.89 -8.95
C LEU A 55 7.50 -2.63 -10.44
N ASP A 56 6.55 -2.92 -11.33
CA ASP A 56 6.67 -2.68 -12.77
C ASP A 56 6.87 -1.18 -13.09
N LEU A 57 6.27 -0.30 -12.26
CA LEU A 57 6.43 1.16 -12.32
C LEU A 57 7.66 1.67 -11.57
N ARG A 58 8.47 0.79 -10.99
CA ARG A 58 9.62 1.13 -10.13
C ARG A 58 9.26 2.04 -8.94
N LEU A 59 8.03 1.88 -8.44
CA LEU A 59 7.57 2.57 -7.24
C LEU A 59 7.90 1.72 -6.02
N VAL A 60 8.61 2.34 -5.08
CA VAL A 60 9.01 1.75 -3.81
C VAL A 60 8.18 2.36 -2.70
N ASP A 61 7.75 1.52 -1.77
CA ASP A 61 7.23 1.95 -0.47
C ASP A 61 8.38 2.51 0.36
N ALA A 62 8.41 3.84 0.51
CA ALA A 62 9.47 4.55 1.19
C ALA A 62 9.55 4.20 2.69
N TRP A 63 8.41 3.99 3.34
CA TRP A 63 8.38 3.62 4.76
C TRP A 63 8.97 2.24 4.96
N ARG A 64 8.53 1.25 4.19
CA ARG A 64 9.00 -0.14 4.29
C ARG A 64 10.49 -0.27 3.89
N ALA A 65 10.98 0.56 2.98
CA ALA A 65 12.39 0.60 2.62
C ALA A 65 13.30 1.06 3.78
N LEU A 66 12.81 1.98 4.61
CA LEU A 66 13.56 2.51 5.76
C LEU A 66 13.34 1.70 7.05
N GLN A 67 12.16 1.08 7.19
CA GLN A 67 11.76 0.30 8.36
C GLN A 67 11.24 -1.09 7.95
N PRO A 68 12.12 -2.01 7.49
CA PRO A 68 11.69 -3.31 6.97
C PRO A 68 10.84 -4.11 7.96
N ASP A 69 11.27 -4.16 9.22
CA ASP A 69 10.61 -4.89 10.31
C ASP A 69 9.68 -4.01 11.15
N GLY A 70 9.54 -2.72 10.80
CA GLY A 70 8.71 -1.77 11.52
C GLY A 70 7.23 -2.14 11.47
N ARG A 71 6.53 -1.95 12.59
CA ARG A 71 5.09 -2.24 12.75
C ARG A 71 4.29 -1.02 13.21
N ASP A 72 4.77 0.17 12.90
CA ASP A 72 4.01 1.39 13.17
C ASP A 72 2.80 1.47 12.26
N TYR A 73 1.68 1.91 12.83
CA TYR A 73 0.38 1.97 12.16
C TYR A 73 -0.08 3.42 12.08
N THR A 74 -0.81 3.75 11.03
CA THR A 74 -1.27 5.11 10.77
C THR A 74 -2.76 5.31 11.08
N HIS A 75 -3.52 4.22 11.15
CA HIS A 75 -4.95 4.23 11.41
C HIS A 75 -5.35 3.23 12.51
N TYR A 76 -6.32 3.63 13.35
CA TYR A 76 -7.00 2.75 14.30
C TYR A 76 -8.51 2.72 14.04
N SER A 77 -9.04 1.53 13.76
CA SER A 77 -10.48 1.31 13.66
C SER A 77 -11.06 1.05 15.04
N THR A 78 -11.88 1.97 15.55
CA THR A 78 -12.58 1.81 16.83
C THR A 78 -13.58 0.65 16.81
N PHE A 79 -14.30 0.49 15.71
CA PHE A 79 -15.31 -0.56 15.54
C PHE A 79 -14.70 -1.96 15.52
N HIS A 80 -13.56 -2.14 14.84
CA HIS A 80 -12.89 -3.43 14.77
C HIS A 80 -11.80 -3.63 15.84
N ARG A 81 -11.45 -2.57 16.58
CA ARG A 81 -10.33 -2.51 17.56
C ARG A 81 -9.02 -3.00 16.96
N ARG A 82 -8.67 -2.48 15.78
CA ARG A 82 -7.51 -2.90 15.00
C ARG A 82 -6.74 -1.71 14.49
N TYR A 83 -5.43 -1.89 14.45
CA TYR A 83 -4.49 -0.96 13.84
C TYR A 83 -4.09 -1.42 12.44
N SER A 84 -3.91 -0.45 11.55
CA SER A 84 -3.43 -0.67 10.19
C SER A 84 -2.56 0.49 9.70
N HIS A 85 -1.55 0.17 8.89
CA HIS A 85 -0.76 1.12 8.11
C HIS A 85 -1.39 1.18 6.71
N ILE A 86 -2.06 2.28 6.39
CA ILE A 86 -2.86 2.42 5.16
C ILE A 86 -2.65 3.76 4.46
N ASP A 87 -1.65 4.51 4.91
CA ASP A 87 -1.14 5.74 4.29
C ASP A 87 0.18 5.49 3.54
#